data_AF-A0A952HM94-F1
#
_entry.id   AF-A0A952HM94-F1
#
_cell.length_a   1.000
_cell.length_b   1.000
_cell.length_c   1.000
_cell.angle_alpha   90.00
_cell.angle_beta   90.00
_cell.angle_gamma   90.00
#
_symmetry.space_group_name_H-M   'P 1'
#
loop_
_entity.id
_entity.type
_entity.pdbx_description
1 polymer ?
#
loop_
_entity_poly.entity_id
_entity_poly.type
_entity_poly.pdbx_seq_one_letter_code
_entity_poly.pdbx_strand_id
1 'polypeptide(L)'
;MPRPVRIELPNWAFDVAWKISEIRASCFKNRFQNKKIREFHKEKEYYDHIESIIGYLGDIACAIFLGIDPKRVIIDMIYSTNCLTHRDEYDLIYNGLKIDVKMEDYGRFHDKVLNDTIRSDELYGNRLINKAQWEENSKKIDIYVFGTFEKPFSYSYQLDKVESVYLVGFVEKSEIEEMEFSDITPAGGRLYTPAKIIPHEKLNHMNKLKELRKQENLSKKTYLPNKNNCGNIVNVLERIW
;
A
#
# COMPACT_ATOMS: atom_id res chain seq x y z
N MET A 1 -16.46 6.05 16.39
CA MET A 1 -15.62 4.87 16.13
C MET A 1 -14.20 5.35 15.90
N PRO A 2 -13.16 4.64 16.36
CA PRO A 2 -11.78 5.00 16.02
C PRO A 2 -11.60 4.98 14.49
N ARG A 3 -10.91 6.00 13.94
CA ARG A 3 -10.69 6.13 12.48
C ARG A 3 -9.92 4.93 11.90
N PRO A 4 -8.86 4.43 12.55
CA PRO A 4 -8.14 3.27 12.06
C PRO A 4 -8.96 1.97 12.20
N VAL A 5 -8.91 1.13 11.17
CA VAL A 5 -9.56 -0.18 11.15
C VAL A 5 -8.50 -1.27 11.17
N ARG A 6 -8.53 -2.13 12.19
CA ARG A 6 -7.65 -3.30 12.28
C ARG A 6 -8.15 -4.42 11.38
N ILE A 7 -7.26 -4.99 10.59
CA ILE A 7 -7.50 -6.11 9.69
C ILE A 7 -6.55 -7.24 10.04
N GLU A 8 -7.11 -8.41 10.37
CA GLU A 8 -6.33 -9.63 10.51
C GLU A 8 -5.91 -10.12 9.14
N LEU A 9 -4.63 -10.44 9.01
CA LEU A 9 -4.09 -11.06 7.82
C LEU A 9 -4.26 -12.58 7.91
N PRO A 10 -4.53 -13.26 6.78
CA PRO A 10 -4.49 -14.70 6.76
C PRO A 10 -3.06 -15.21 6.95
N ASN A 11 -2.91 -16.41 7.51
CA ASN A 11 -1.61 -17.02 7.81
C ASN A 11 -0.69 -17.19 6.58
N TRP A 12 -1.25 -17.24 5.37
CA TRP A 12 -0.49 -17.31 4.12
C TRP A 12 0.00 -15.95 3.60
N ALA A 13 -0.47 -14.82 4.15
CA ALA A 13 -0.28 -13.49 3.57
C ALA A 13 1.20 -13.13 3.42
N PHE A 14 2.00 -13.39 4.46
CA PHE A 14 3.43 -13.10 4.44
C PHE A 14 4.16 -13.92 3.38
N ASP A 15 3.97 -15.24 3.37
CA ASP A 15 4.66 -16.14 2.44
C ASP A 15 4.34 -15.79 0.98
N VAL A 16 3.11 -15.41 0.70
CA VAL A 16 2.67 -14.97 -0.63
C VAL A 16 3.27 -13.62 -1.00
N ALA A 17 3.22 -12.63 -0.09
CA ALA A 17 3.80 -11.31 -0.30
C ALA A 17 5.32 -11.42 -0.57
N TRP A 18 6.01 -12.26 0.20
CA TRP A 18 7.41 -12.58 -0.02
C TRP A 18 7.64 -13.27 -1.36
N LYS A 19 6.86 -14.32 -1.68
CA LYS A 19 7.07 -15.07 -2.91
C LYS A 19 6.85 -14.23 -4.17
N ILE A 20 5.82 -13.39 -4.19
CA ILE A 20 5.59 -12.46 -5.29
C ILE A 20 6.74 -11.46 -5.40
N SER A 21 7.21 -10.93 -4.27
CA SER A 21 8.34 -10.00 -4.24
C SER A 21 9.64 -10.63 -4.74
N GLU A 22 9.87 -11.91 -4.47
CA GLU A 22 11.00 -12.69 -4.97
C GLU A 22 10.92 -12.86 -6.50
N ILE A 23 9.76 -13.28 -7.01
CA ILE A 23 9.55 -13.47 -8.46
C ILE A 23 9.68 -12.14 -9.21
N ARG A 24 9.11 -11.07 -8.66
CA ARG A 24 9.13 -9.72 -9.26
C ARG A 24 10.52 -9.10 -9.24
N ALA A 25 11.37 -9.47 -8.27
CA ALA A 25 12.69 -8.89 -8.08
C ALA A 25 13.64 -9.06 -9.27
N SER A 26 13.53 -10.14 -10.04
CA SER A 26 14.32 -10.33 -11.27
C SER A 26 13.97 -9.35 -12.38
N CYS A 27 12.81 -8.68 -12.29
CA CYS A 27 12.27 -7.83 -13.36
C CYS A 27 12.58 -6.33 -13.18
N PHE A 28 13.03 -5.87 -12.00
CA PHE A 28 13.26 -4.44 -11.71
C PHE A 28 14.68 -4.16 -11.20
N LYS A 29 15.43 -3.32 -11.96
CA LYS A 29 16.83 -2.94 -11.68
C LYS A 29 16.99 -1.83 -10.64
N ASN A 30 15.99 -0.97 -10.46
CA ASN A 30 16.03 0.17 -9.53
C ASN A 30 15.12 -0.12 -8.33
N ARG A 31 15.69 -0.77 -7.31
CA ARG A 31 15.01 -0.96 -6.03
C ARG A 31 15.40 0.18 -5.11
N PHE A 32 14.42 0.84 -4.51
CA PHE A 32 14.70 1.71 -3.38
C PHE A 32 15.13 0.79 -2.24
N GLN A 33 16.34 1.03 -1.75
CA GLN A 33 16.93 0.29 -0.65
C GLN A 33 16.86 1.20 0.58
N ASN A 34 15.69 1.34 1.19
CA ASN A 34 15.58 2.18 2.37
C ASN A 34 16.36 1.55 3.54
N LYS A 35 17.53 2.15 3.83
CA LYS A 35 18.43 1.74 4.92
C LYS A 35 17.69 1.62 6.26
N LYS A 36 16.70 2.50 6.52
CA LYS A 36 15.91 2.51 7.75
C LYS A 36 15.14 1.21 7.94
N ILE A 37 14.50 0.70 6.89
CA ILE A 37 13.70 -0.54 6.97
C ILE A 37 14.62 -1.77 7.09
N ARG A 38 15.79 -1.75 6.44
CA ARG A 38 16.78 -2.85 6.49
C ARG A 38 17.39 -3.08 7.87
N GLU A 39 17.53 -2.03 8.67
CA GLU A 39 18.12 -2.12 10.01
C GLU A 39 17.20 -2.81 11.04
N PHE A 40 15.90 -2.98 10.73
CA PHE A 40 14.93 -3.54 11.67
C PHE A 40 14.70 -5.05 11.56
N HIS A 41 15.21 -5.71 10.52
CA HIS A 41 15.02 -7.15 10.34
C HIS A 41 16.30 -7.90 10.72
N LYS A 42 16.15 -9.09 11.31
CA LYS A 42 17.28 -9.98 11.60
C LYS A 42 17.61 -10.90 10.42
N GLU A 43 16.64 -11.13 9.55
CA GLU A 43 16.73 -12.10 8.47
C GLU A 43 17.10 -11.40 7.16
N LYS A 44 18.36 -11.57 6.76
CA LYS A 44 18.93 -10.97 5.56
C LYS A 44 18.19 -11.35 4.28
N GLU A 45 17.50 -12.49 4.27
CA GLU A 45 16.78 -13.03 3.11
C GLU A 45 15.64 -12.11 2.64
N TYR A 46 15.03 -11.33 3.54
CA TYR A 46 13.93 -10.42 3.18
C TYR A 46 14.38 -9.01 2.79
N TYR A 47 15.65 -8.66 3.00
CA TYR A 47 16.13 -7.26 2.92
C TYR A 47 15.98 -6.64 1.53
N ASP A 48 16.06 -7.46 0.50
CA ASP A 48 15.99 -7.03 -0.90
C ASP A 48 14.55 -6.96 -1.44
N HIS A 49 13.58 -7.35 -0.62
CA HIS A 49 12.16 -7.48 -0.96
C HIS A 49 11.23 -6.71 -0.02
N ILE A 50 11.76 -6.16 1.07
CA ILE A 50 10.96 -5.70 2.20
C ILE A 50 9.91 -4.64 1.85
N GLU A 51 10.23 -3.67 1.01
CA GLU A 51 9.26 -2.64 0.60
C GLU A 51 8.10 -3.26 -0.19
N SER A 52 8.39 -4.25 -1.05
CA SER A 52 7.37 -4.98 -1.80
C SER A 52 6.52 -5.87 -0.90
N ILE A 53 7.12 -6.55 0.07
CA ILE A 53 6.38 -7.35 1.05
C ILE A 53 5.42 -6.45 1.82
N ILE A 54 5.91 -5.32 2.34
CA ILE A 54 5.11 -4.34 3.07
C ILE A 54 3.94 -3.84 2.22
N GLY A 55 4.18 -3.53 0.94
CA GLY A 55 3.14 -3.13 -0.01
C GLY A 55 2.05 -4.20 -0.14
N TYR A 56 2.43 -5.43 -0.47
CA TYR A 56 1.49 -6.53 -0.67
C TYR A 56 0.67 -6.88 0.58
N LEU A 57 1.24 -6.77 1.78
CA LEU A 57 0.48 -6.94 3.03
C LEU A 57 -0.58 -5.84 3.19
N GLY A 58 -0.29 -4.61 2.77
CA GLY A 58 -1.25 -3.52 2.69
C GLY A 58 -2.38 -3.82 1.70
N ASP A 59 -2.04 -4.30 0.50
CA ASP A 59 -3.01 -4.64 -0.55
C ASP A 59 -3.98 -5.73 -0.08
N ILE A 60 -3.44 -6.79 0.55
CA ILE A 60 -4.22 -7.88 1.14
C ILE A 60 -5.17 -7.35 2.22
N ALA A 61 -4.66 -6.51 3.14
CA ALA A 61 -5.48 -5.90 4.19
C ALA A 61 -6.61 -5.04 3.61
N CYS A 62 -6.32 -4.25 2.57
CA CYS A 62 -7.31 -3.40 1.91
C CYS A 62 -8.38 -4.23 1.21
N ALA A 63 -8.00 -5.29 0.51
CA ALA A 63 -8.93 -6.22 -0.13
C ALA A 63 -9.88 -6.87 0.90
N ILE A 64 -9.34 -7.37 2.01
CA ILE A 64 -10.14 -7.95 3.11
C ILE A 64 -11.12 -6.92 3.68
N PHE A 65 -10.66 -5.69 3.94
CA PHE A 65 -11.52 -4.63 4.45
C PHE A 65 -12.73 -4.37 3.54
N LEU A 66 -12.51 -4.35 2.23
CA LEU A 66 -13.53 -4.09 1.21
C LEU A 66 -14.40 -5.31 0.88
N GLY A 67 -14.13 -6.48 1.48
CA GLY A 67 -14.85 -7.72 1.21
C GLY A 67 -14.52 -8.34 -0.15
N ILE A 68 -13.33 -8.05 -0.68
CA ILE A 68 -12.80 -8.64 -1.91
C ILE A 68 -11.90 -9.82 -1.53
N ASP A 69 -11.97 -10.91 -2.28
CA ASP A 69 -11.03 -12.03 -2.11
C ASP A 69 -9.59 -11.57 -2.44
N PRO A 70 -8.66 -11.52 -1.46
CA PRO A 70 -7.30 -11.06 -1.69
C PRO A 70 -6.53 -11.97 -2.67
N LYS A 71 -6.83 -13.27 -2.72
CA LYS A 71 -6.20 -14.20 -3.68
C LYS A 71 -6.56 -13.79 -5.11
N ARG A 72 -7.82 -13.40 -5.32
CA ARG A 72 -8.29 -12.92 -6.62
C ARG A 72 -7.60 -11.63 -7.05
N VAL A 73 -7.45 -10.67 -6.13
CA VAL A 73 -6.74 -9.40 -6.41
C VAL A 73 -5.32 -9.67 -6.89
N ILE A 74 -4.59 -10.52 -6.18
CA ILE A 74 -3.22 -10.91 -6.53
C ILE A 74 -3.16 -11.58 -7.91
N ILE A 75 -4.06 -12.54 -8.17
CA ILE A 75 -4.12 -13.24 -9.47
C ILE A 75 -4.40 -12.26 -10.61
N ASP A 76 -5.36 -11.35 -10.42
CA ASP A 76 -5.71 -10.34 -11.44
C ASP A 76 -4.54 -9.36 -11.67
N MET A 77 -3.79 -8.98 -10.63
CA MET A 77 -2.56 -8.18 -10.73
C MET A 77 -1.47 -8.91 -11.51
N ILE A 78 -1.23 -10.20 -11.23
CA ILE A 78 -0.24 -11.00 -11.98
C ILE A 78 -0.57 -11.00 -13.46
N TYR A 79 -1.84 -11.18 -13.81
CA TYR A 79 -2.24 -11.19 -15.21
C TYR A 79 -2.18 -9.80 -15.87
N SER A 80 -2.63 -8.75 -15.18
CA SER A 80 -2.64 -7.37 -15.72
C SER A 80 -1.23 -6.82 -15.94
N THR A 81 -0.25 -7.28 -15.16
CA THR A 81 1.17 -6.91 -15.27
C THR A 81 1.98 -7.81 -16.21
N ASN A 82 1.30 -8.66 -16.99
CA ASN A 82 1.92 -9.65 -17.88
C ASN A 82 2.91 -10.56 -17.13
N CYS A 83 2.41 -11.25 -16.11
CA CYS A 83 3.19 -12.15 -15.27
C CYS A 83 4.28 -11.42 -14.48
N LEU A 84 3.96 -10.28 -13.88
CA LEU A 84 4.87 -9.45 -13.07
C LEU A 84 6.02 -8.78 -13.86
N THR A 85 5.94 -8.74 -15.20
CA THR A 85 6.97 -8.08 -16.04
C THR A 85 6.84 -6.55 -16.07
N HIS A 86 5.67 -6.03 -15.72
CA HIS A 86 5.38 -4.60 -15.65
C HIS A 86 4.94 -4.18 -14.26
N ARG A 87 4.98 -2.88 -13.98
CA ARG A 87 4.39 -2.36 -12.74
C ARG A 87 2.88 -2.32 -12.90
N ASP A 88 2.21 -2.66 -11.81
CA ASP A 88 0.84 -2.30 -11.50
C ASP A 88 0.63 -0.78 -11.65
N GLU A 89 -0.56 -0.44 -12.12
CA GLU A 89 -1.00 0.96 -12.22
C GLU A 89 -1.73 1.45 -10.96
N TYR A 90 -2.20 0.49 -10.16
CA TYR A 90 -2.98 0.61 -8.92
C TYR A 90 -2.97 -0.77 -8.25
N ASP A 91 -3.27 -0.83 -6.96
CA ASP A 91 -3.19 -2.05 -6.16
C ASP A 91 -4.50 -2.86 -6.22
N LEU A 92 -5.64 -2.18 -6.26
CA LEU A 92 -6.96 -2.81 -6.41
C LEU A 92 -8.02 -1.91 -7.05
N ILE A 93 -9.09 -2.51 -7.57
CA ILE A 93 -10.31 -1.83 -8.01
C ILE A 93 -11.46 -2.21 -7.09
N TYR A 94 -12.19 -1.21 -6.60
CA TYR A 94 -13.42 -1.39 -5.84
C TYR A 94 -14.51 -0.40 -6.32
N ASN A 95 -15.70 -0.90 -6.64
CA ASN A 95 -16.81 -0.08 -7.17
C ASN A 95 -16.39 0.87 -8.33
N GLY A 96 -15.49 0.40 -9.21
CA GLY A 96 -14.95 1.17 -10.34
C GLY A 96 -13.82 2.14 -9.97
N LEU A 97 -13.54 2.35 -8.68
CA LEU A 97 -12.46 3.21 -8.19
C LEU A 97 -11.14 2.44 -8.14
N LYS A 98 -10.08 3.05 -8.66
CA LYS A 98 -8.71 2.53 -8.59
C LYS A 98 -8.02 3.04 -7.32
N ILE A 99 -7.49 2.11 -6.52
CA ILE A 99 -6.94 2.38 -5.19
C ILE A 99 -5.44 2.10 -5.19
N ASP A 100 -4.68 3.00 -4.56
CA ASP A 100 -3.26 2.82 -4.22
C ASP A 100 -3.11 2.81 -2.69
N VAL A 101 -2.52 1.75 -2.14
CA VAL A 101 -2.35 1.50 -0.71
C VAL A 101 -0.91 1.84 -0.32
N LYS A 102 -0.78 2.71 0.67
CA LYS A 102 0.50 3.19 1.18
C LYS A 102 0.69 2.77 2.63
N MET A 103 1.66 1.89 2.84
CA MET A 103 2.05 1.40 4.15
C MET A 103 3.23 2.18 4.70
N GLU A 104 3.19 2.50 5.99
CA GLU A 104 4.23 3.29 6.65
C GLU A 104 4.45 2.86 8.09
N ASP A 105 5.71 2.88 8.53
CA ASP A 105 6.08 2.72 9.94
C ASP A 105 6.30 4.08 10.60
N TYR A 106 5.48 4.35 11.62
CA TYR A 106 5.48 5.58 12.39
C TYR A 106 6.41 5.55 13.60
N GLY A 107 7.05 4.41 13.89
CA GLY A 107 7.98 4.27 15.02
C GLY A 107 7.35 4.69 16.34
N ARG A 108 8.01 5.59 17.08
CA ARG A 108 7.51 6.09 18.39
C ARG A 108 6.20 6.89 18.31
N PHE A 109 5.75 7.28 17.12
CA PHE A 109 4.49 8.02 16.91
C PHE A 109 3.31 7.10 16.62
N HIS A 110 3.54 5.79 16.60
CA HIS A 110 2.55 4.77 16.27
C HIS A 110 1.24 4.92 17.04
N ASP A 111 1.31 4.97 18.38
CA ASP A 111 0.13 5.11 19.23
C ASP A 111 -0.61 6.43 19.01
N LYS A 112 0.12 7.52 18.70
CA LYS A 112 -0.53 8.80 18.40
C LYS A 112 -1.32 8.75 17.11
N VAL A 113 -0.78 8.09 16.08
CA VAL A 113 -1.46 7.91 14.80
C VAL A 113 -2.69 7.01 14.97
N LEU A 114 -2.56 5.89 15.69
CA LEU A 114 -3.69 4.97 15.91
C LEU A 114 -4.80 5.57 16.78
N ASN A 115 -4.46 6.46 17.71
CA ASN A 115 -5.42 7.15 18.57
C ASN A 115 -5.92 8.48 17.98
N ASP A 116 -5.52 8.84 16.76
CA ASP A 116 -5.90 10.11 16.11
C ASP A 116 -5.54 11.36 16.95
N THR A 117 -4.39 11.32 17.62
CA THR A 117 -3.87 12.42 18.46
C THR A 117 -2.59 13.04 17.91
N ILE A 118 -2.08 12.52 16.78
CA ILE A 118 -0.94 13.11 16.08
C ILE A 118 -1.35 14.43 15.43
N ARG A 119 -0.54 15.48 15.61
CA ARG A 119 -0.78 16.78 14.98
C ARG A 119 0.02 16.93 13.69
N SER A 120 -0.48 17.74 12.76
CA SER A 120 0.19 18.00 11.47
C SER A 120 1.56 18.67 11.58
N ASP A 121 1.88 19.34 12.68
CA ASP A 121 3.20 19.90 12.96
C ASP A 121 4.16 18.94 13.69
N GLU A 122 3.77 17.68 13.90
CA GLU A 122 4.64 16.65 14.43
C GLU A 122 5.31 15.82 13.32
N LEU A 123 6.42 15.15 13.66
CA LEU A 123 6.98 14.13 12.77
C LEU A 123 5.94 13.02 12.58
N TYR A 124 5.67 12.65 11.33
CA TYR A 124 4.53 11.79 10.96
C TYR A 124 3.14 12.40 11.23
N GLY A 125 3.04 13.72 11.34
CA GLY A 125 1.75 14.44 11.34
C GLY A 125 1.03 14.44 10.00
N ASN A 126 1.74 14.10 8.93
CA ASN A 126 1.24 14.18 7.56
C ASN A 126 1.54 12.90 6.80
N ARG A 127 0.62 12.53 5.91
CA ARG A 127 0.83 11.52 4.88
C ARG A 127 1.42 12.17 3.64
N LEU A 128 2.30 11.46 2.95
CA LEU A 128 3.06 12.00 1.83
C LEU A 128 2.76 11.23 0.55
N ILE A 129 2.55 11.96 -0.53
CA ILE A 129 2.59 11.40 -1.89
C ILE A 129 3.68 12.14 -2.64
N ASN A 130 4.79 11.46 -2.92
CA ASN A 130 5.95 12.07 -3.55
C ASN A 130 5.63 12.53 -4.98
N LYS A 131 6.28 13.60 -5.42
CA LYS A 131 6.05 14.20 -6.74
C LYS A 131 6.17 13.20 -7.89
N ALA A 132 7.22 12.39 -7.91
CA ALA A 132 7.39 11.36 -8.93
C ALA A 132 6.23 10.34 -8.93
N GLN A 133 5.79 9.90 -7.75
CA GLN A 133 4.66 8.96 -7.62
C GLN A 133 3.35 9.62 -8.10
N TRP A 134 3.14 10.89 -7.79
CA TRP A 134 1.98 11.62 -8.28
C TRP A 134 2.01 11.75 -9.81
N GLU A 135 3.12 12.17 -10.39
CA GLU A 135 3.26 12.35 -11.83
C GLU A 135 3.09 11.03 -12.61
N GLU A 136 3.59 9.92 -12.05
CA GLU A 136 3.46 8.58 -12.65
C GLU A 136 2.03 8.01 -12.52
N ASN A 137 1.40 8.14 -11.34
CA ASN A 137 0.21 7.34 -11.00
C ASN A 137 -1.08 8.15 -10.90
N SER A 138 -1.06 9.46 -10.68
CA SER A 138 -2.29 10.25 -10.37
C SER A 138 -3.36 10.20 -11.46
N LYS A 139 -2.99 10.00 -12.73
CA LYS A 139 -3.98 9.83 -13.82
C LYS A 139 -4.75 8.51 -13.74
N LYS A 140 -4.26 7.58 -12.94
CA LYS A 140 -4.75 6.20 -12.84
C LYS A 140 -5.30 5.90 -11.46
N ILE A 141 -4.99 6.68 -10.43
CA ILE A 141 -5.47 6.47 -9.07
C ILE A 141 -6.65 7.40 -8.77
N ASP A 142 -7.72 6.84 -8.24
CA ASP A 142 -8.87 7.60 -7.73
C ASP A 142 -8.76 7.81 -6.20
N ILE A 143 -8.18 6.85 -5.47
CA ILE A 143 -8.11 6.85 -4.00
C ILE A 143 -6.70 6.46 -3.51
N TYR A 144 -6.19 7.16 -2.51
CA TYR A 144 -5.00 6.75 -1.75
C TYR A 144 -5.41 6.29 -0.35
N VAL A 145 -5.13 5.04 -0.01
CA VAL A 145 -5.35 4.46 1.33
C VAL A 145 -4.04 4.45 2.09
N PHE A 146 -4.05 4.86 3.35
CA PHE A 146 -2.87 4.82 4.22
C PHE A 146 -3.04 3.77 5.31
N GLY A 147 -1.97 3.02 5.58
CA GLY A 147 -1.96 1.98 6.59
C GLY A 147 -0.64 1.85 7.34
N THR A 148 -0.67 1.07 8.42
CA THR A 148 0.49 0.73 9.25
C THR A 148 0.32 -0.65 9.87
N PHE A 149 1.39 -1.27 10.35
CA PHE A 149 1.33 -2.58 11.00
C PHE A 149 0.79 -2.48 12.42
N GLU A 150 0.42 -3.60 13.05
CA GLU A 150 -0.08 -3.55 14.44
C GLU A 150 0.95 -3.01 15.45
N LYS A 151 2.24 -3.17 15.14
CA LYS A 151 3.37 -2.77 15.96
C LYS A 151 4.38 -2.04 15.07
N PRO A 152 5.04 -0.99 15.58
CA PRO A 152 6.13 -0.35 14.85
C PRO A 152 7.29 -1.34 14.67
N PHE A 153 8.05 -1.18 13.58
CA PHE A 153 9.30 -1.94 13.40
C PHE A 153 10.35 -1.37 14.35
N SER A 154 10.30 -1.80 15.61
CA SER A 154 11.45 -1.71 16.51
C SER A 154 12.41 -2.88 16.23
N TYR A 155 13.65 -2.82 16.73
CA TYR A 155 14.73 -3.78 16.48
C TYR A 155 14.42 -5.28 16.77
N SER A 156 13.21 -5.61 17.23
CA SER A 156 12.75 -6.97 17.52
C SER A 156 11.50 -7.41 16.76
N TYR A 157 10.83 -6.55 15.99
CA TYR A 157 9.61 -6.93 15.29
C TYR A 157 9.94 -7.56 13.94
N GLN A 158 9.46 -8.78 13.73
CA GLN A 158 9.79 -9.58 12.55
C GLN A 158 8.61 -9.54 11.57
N LEU A 159 8.88 -9.28 10.29
CA LEU A 159 7.84 -9.05 9.28
C LEU A 159 7.01 -10.31 9.01
N ASP A 160 7.63 -11.48 9.12
CA ASP A 160 7.04 -12.82 9.06
C ASP A 160 6.06 -13.11 10.20
N LYS A 161 6.05 -12.25 11.23
CA LYS A 161 5.15 -12.34 12.39
C LYS A 161 4.06 -11.27 12.39
N VAL A 162 3.88 -10.56 11.29
CA VAL A 162 2.77 -9.62 11.16
C VAL A 162 1.47 -10.40 11.05
N GLU A 163 0.63 -10.29 12.07
CA GLU A 163 -0.70 -10.89 12.09
C GLU A 163 -1.79 -9.88 11.66
N SER A 164 -1.54 -8.58 11.82
CA SER A 164 -2.55 -7.57 11.50
C SER A 164 -1.98 -6.24 11.01
N VAL A 165 -2.83 -5.52 10.27
CA VAL A 165 -2.59 -4.18 9.70
C VAL A 165 -3.72 -3.25 10.12
N TYR A 166 -3.38 -2.00 10.42
CA TYR A 166 -4.34 -0.92 10.58
C TYR A 166 -4.43 -0.10 9.29
N LEU A 167 -5.64 -0.01 8.72
CA LEU A 167 -5.96 0.98 7.70
C LEU A 167 -6.36 2.27 8.40
N VAL A 168 -5.51 3.28 8.30
CA VAL A 168 -5.55 4.50 9.10
C VAL A 168 -6.56 5.51 8.56
N GLY A 169 -6.75 5.52 7.25
CA GLY A 169 -7.68 6.41 6.56
C GLY A 169 -7.34 6.54 5.08
N PHE A 170 -8.11 7.33 4.34
CA PHE A 170 -7.88 7.53 2.91
C PHE A 170 -8.12 8.98 2.49
N VAL A 171 -7.66 9.31 1.28
CA VAL A 171 -8.06 10.52 0.56
C VAL A 171 -8.44 10.20 -0.87
N GLU A 172 -9.42 10.93 -1.39
CA GLU A 172 -9.75 10.94 -2.80
C GLU A 172 -8.73 11.80 -3.54
N LYS A 173 -8.36 11.42 -4.78
CA LYS A 173 -7.43 12.18 -5.60
C LYS A 173 -7.88 13.64 -5.75
N SER A 174 -9.19 13.86 -5.93
CA SER A 174 -9.83 15.17 -6.08
C SER A 174 -9.63 16.08 -4.87
N GLU A 175 -9.51 15.53 -3.66
CA GLU A 175 -9.29 16.32 -2.43
C GLU A 175 -7.87 16.91 -2.35
N ILE A 176 -6.93 16.32 -3.09
CA ILE A 176 -5.50 16.65 -3.00
C ILE A 176 -4.90 17.12 -4.33
N GLU A 177 -5.69 17.16 -5.41
CA GLU A 177 -5.23 17.51 -6.76
C GLU A 177 -4.63 18.92 -6.81
N GLU A 178 -5.31 19.88 -6.17
CA GLU A 178 -4.90 21.29 -6.09
C GLU A 178 -3.86 21.59 -4.99
N MET A 179 -3.42 20.58 -4.22
CA MET A 179 -2.39 20.79 -3.21
C MET A 179 -1.01 20.98 -3.84
N GLU A 180 -0.29 22.02 -3.42
CA GLU A 180 1.08 22.25 -3.88
C GLU A 180 2.06 21.19 -3.36
N PHE A 181 3.12 20.95 -4.14
CA PHE A 181 4.25 20.16 -3.68
C PHE A 181 5.14 21.00 -2.77
N SER A 182 5.60 20.40 -1.67
CA SER A 182 6.57 21.04 -0.76
C SER A 182 7.72 20.07 -0.47
N ASP A 183 8.94 20.62 -0.31
CA ASP A 183 10.09 19.88 0.23
C ASP A 183 10.29 20.09 1.74
N ILE A 184 9.40 20.85 2.39
CA ILE A 184 9.42 21.12 3.83
C ILE A 184 8.08 20.69 4.45
N THR A 185 8.15 19.88 5.50
CA THR A 185 6.99 19.49 6.30
C THR A 185 6.57 20.59 7.28
N PRO A 186 5.30 20.66 7.70
CA PRO A 186 4.86 21.57 8.75
C PRO A 186 5.63 21.42 10.08
N ALA A 187 6.21 20.23 10.33
CA ALA A 187 7.11 19.97 11.45
C ALA A 187 8.53 20.58 11.28
N GLY A 188 8.79 21.29 10.18
CA GLY A 188 10.08 21.91 9.85
C GLY A 188 11.12 20.96 9.24
N GLY A 189 10.81 19.67 9.11
CA GLY A 189 11.73 18.69 8.51
C GLY A 189 11.75 18.79 6.98
N ARG A 190 12.94 18.70 6.38
CA ARG A 190 13.12 18.65 4.92
C ARG A 190 12.89 17.24 4.38
N LEU A 191 12.11 17.14 3.32
CA LEU A 191 11.85 15.90 2.59
C LEU A 191 12.97 15.61 1.59
N TYR A 192 13.27 14.33 1.39
CA TYR A 192 14.23 13.90 0.37
C TYR A 192 13.73 14.22 -1.05
N THR A 193 12.42 14.13 -1.26
CA THR A 193 11.72 14.49 -2.49
C THR A 193 10.51 15.35 -2.17
N PRO A 194 10.18 16.37 -2.99
CA PRO A 194 8.94 17.12 -2.83
C PRO A 194 7.73 16.19 -2.82
N ALA A 195 6.73 16.51 -2.01
CA ALA A 195 5.52 15.70 -1.87
C ALA A 195 4.28 16.58 -1.68
N LYS A 196 3.10 16.03 -2.03
CA LYS A 196 1.84 16.52 -1.51
C LYS A 196 1.77 16.12 -0.03
N ILE A 197 1.60 17.10 0.85
CA ILE A 197 1.64 16.93 2.30
C ILE A 197 0.22 16.95 2.85
N ILE A 198 -0.32 15.77 3.15
CA ILE A 198 -1.71 15.58 3.55
C ILE A 198 -1.77 15.48 5.08
N PRO A 199 -2.36 16.45 5.79
CA PRO A 199 -2.52 16.37 7.24
C PRO A 199 -3.28 15.12 7.65
N HIS A 200 -2.82 14.42 8.69
CA HIS A 200 -3.44 13.18 9.16
C HIS A 200 -4.91 13.39 9.55
N GLU A 201 -5.24 14.53 10.14
CA GLU A 201 -6.58 14.93 10.53
C GLU A 201 -7.53 15.11 9.33
N LYS A 202 -7.01 15.24 8.09
CA LYS A 202 -7.81 15.34 6.87
C LYS A 202 -8.13 13.99 6.24
N LEU A 203 -7.63 12.88 6.78
CA LEU A 203 -7.94 11.55 6.25
C LEU A 203 -9.41 11.20 6.49
N ASN A 204 -10.08 10.76 5.43
CA ASN A 204 -11.43 10.20 5.52
C ASN A 204 -11.41 8.88 6.30
N HIS A 205 -12.48 8.63 7.04
CA HIS A 205 -12.68 7.38 7.78
C HIS A 205 -12.95 6.22 6.80
N MET A 206 -12.30 5.07 7.00
CA MET A 206 -12.37 3.92 6.09
C MET A 206 -13.79 3.44 5.76
N ASN A 207 -14.74 3.46 6.70
CA ASN A 207 -16.15 3.16 6.42
C ASN A 207 -16.76 3.96 5.25
N LYS A 208 -16.38 5.23 5.06
CA LYS A 208 -16.84 6.05 3.92
C LYS A 208 -16.41 5.44 2.58
N LEU A 209 -15.24 4.79 2.53
CA LEU A 209 -14.73 4.15 1.30
C LEU A 209 -15.67 3.06 0.77
N LYS A 210 -16.34 2.31 1.68
CA LYS A 210 -17.28 1.24 1.29
C LYS A 210 -18.52 1.78 0.56
N GLU A 211 -18.84 3.05 0.78
CA GLU A 211 -20.01 3.72 0.21
C GLU A 211 -19.68 4.38 -1.13
N LEU A 212 -18.40 4.67 -1.39
CA LEU A 212 -17.97 5.31 -2.63
C LEU A 212 -18.17 4.40 -3.85
N ARG A 213 -18.59 5.03 -4.94
CA ARG A 213 -18.77 4.39 -6.25
C ARG A 213 -18.34 5.35 -7.33
N LYS A 214 -17.66 4.84 -8.34
CA LYS A 214 -17.42 5.61 -9.55
C LYS A 214 -18.74 5.75 -10.30
N GLN A 215 -19.15 6.99 -10.60
CA GLN A 215 -20.25 7.22 -11.52
C GLN A 215 -19.78 6.82 -12.93
N GLU A 216 -20.13 5.63 -13.41
CA GLU A 216 -19.73 5.19 -14.75
C GLU A 216 -20.78 5.55 -15.81
N ASN A 217 -20.33 6.24 -16.87
CA ASN A 217 -20.76 5.92 -18.23
C ASN A 217 -19.96 4.69 -18.68
N LEU A 218 -20.61 3.53 -18.68
CA LEU A 218 -20.04 2.23 -19.04
C LEU A 218 -19.47 2.25 -20.47
N SER A 219 -18.14 2.29 -20.60
CA SER A 219 -17.46 1.73 -21.78
C SER A 219 -16.66 0.51 -21.31
N LYS A 220 -17.21 -0.68 -21.55
CA LYS A 220 -16.58 -1.95 -21.23
C LYS A 220 -15.37 -2.17 -22.13
N LYS A 221 -14.16 -1.92 -21.63
CA LYS A 221 -12.96 -2.60 -22.11
C LYS A 221 -12.49 -3.57 -21.03
N THR A 222 -12.98 -4.80 -21.10
CA THR A 222 -12.36 -5.94 -20.43
C THR A 222 -11.04 -6.24 -21.12
N TYR A 223 -9.93 -5.85 -20.49
CA TYR A 223 -8.62 -6.39 -20.84
C TYR A 223 -8.66 -7.87 -20.44
N LEU A 224 -8.62 -8.77 -21.41
CA LEU A 224 -8.42 -10.20 -21.18
C LEU A 224 -6.92 -10.47 -21.36
N PRO A 225 -6.12 -10.43 -20.29
CA PRO A 225 -4.71 -10.80 -20.37
C PRO A 225 -4.57 -12.24 -20.85
N ASN A 226 -3.50 -12.50 -21.59
CA ASN A 226 -3.22 -13.79 -22.20
C ASN A 226 -2.85 -14.81 -21.10
N LYS A 227 -3.84 -15.50 -20.54
CA LYS A 227 -3.73 -16.39 -19.36
C LYS A 227 -2.67 -17.49 -19.50
N ASN A 228 -2.28 -17.84 -20.73
CA ASN A 228 -1.47 -19.02 -21.02
C ASN A 228 -0.02 -18.95 -20.53
N ASN A 229 0.51 -17.77 -20.18
CA ASN A 229 1.94 -17.63 -19.80
C ASN A 229 2.20 -17.44 -18.30
N CYS A 230 1.20 -17.13 -17.46
CA CYS A 230 1.42 -16.89 -16.03
C CYS A 230 1.12 -18.10 -15.13
N GLY A 231 0.68 -19.23 -15.71
CA GLY A 231 0.21 -20.40 -14.95
C GLY A 231 1.23 -20.92 -13.94
N ASN A 232 2.52 -20.88 -14.25
CA ASN A 232 3.57 -21.32 -13.33
C ASN A 232 3.63 -20.47 -12.05
N ILE A 233 3.40 -19.16 -12.14
CA ILE A 233 3.41 -18.25 -10.97
C ILE A 233 2.18 -18.53 -10.11
N VAL A 234 1.00 -18.60 -10.74
CA VAL A 234 -0.26 -18.85 -10.02
C VAL A 234 -0.22 -20.20 -9.30
N ASN A 235 0.23 -21.26 -9.98
CA ASN A 235 0.36 -22.60 -9.40
C ASN A 235 1.33 -22.64 -8.20
N VAL A 236 2.37 -21.79 -8.18
CA VAL A 236 3.28 -21.68 -7.04
C VAL A 236 2.57 -21.05 -5.84
N LEU A 237 1.79 -19.99 -6.06
CA LEU A 237 1.05 -19.31 -4.99
C LEU A 237 -0.10 -20.16 -4.44
N GLU A 238 -0.78 -20.92 -5.30
CA GLU A 238 -1.83 -21.87 -4.90
C GLU A 238 -1.34 -22.99 -3.99
N ARG A 239 -0.03 -23.25 -3.92
CA ARG A 239 0.54 -24.21 -2.97
C ARG A 239 0.80 -23.61 -1.58
N ILE A 240 0.73 -22.29 -1.47
CA ILE A 240 0.97 -21.56 -0.21
C ILE A 240 -0.35 -21.32 0.53
N TRP A 241 -1.44 -21.00 -0.19
CA TRP A 241 -2.71 -20.55 0.39
C TRP A 241 -3.86 -21.56 0.28
#